data_AF-A0A7R7X9E8-F1
#
_entry.id   AF-A0A7R7X9E8-F1
#
_cell.length_a   1.000
_cell.length_b   1.000
_cell.length_c   1.000
_cell.angle_alpha   90.00
_cell.angle_beta   90.00
_cell.angle_gamma   90.00
#
_symmetry.space_group_name_H-M   'P 1'
#
loop_
_entity.id
_entity.type
_entity.pdbx_description
1 polymer ?
#
loop_
_entity_poly.entity_id
_entity_poly.type
_entity_poly.pdbx_seq_one_letter_code
_entity_poly.pdbx_strand_id
1 'polypeptide(L)'
;MEHQFFQRIPSLQIIICRCCKYGVHPKEVAAHLRVKHSIKPQECTQVAEAIQQWDNVMQEPHAVQIPRMLQNPLPGIELYMNGMQCQQDPEHCQYITTHIKSMRKHWQQVHGWTQHRHSGFVSRQEREQGMA
;
A
#
# COMPACT_ATOMS: atom_id res chain seq x y z
N MET A 1 -12.57 9.03 -23.09
CA MET A 1 -11.17 9.41 -23.45
C MET A 1 -10.19 8.96 -22.37
N GLU A 2 -9.34 7.99 -22.66
CA GLU A 2 -8.21 7.60 -21.81
C GLU A 2 -7.01 8.51 -22.12
N HIS A 3 -6.16 8.83 -21.13
CA HIS A 3 -4.93 9.60 -21.35
C HIS A 3 -3.75 8.63 -21.53
N GLN A 4 -2.71 9.05 -22.26
CA GLN A 4 -1.50 8.27 -22.49
C GLN A 4 -0.85 7.73 -21.19
N PHE A 5 -0.88 8.52 -20.12
CA PHE A 5 -0.24 8.21 -18.85
C PHE A 5 -1.17 7.60 -17.80
N PHE A 6 -2.47 7.89 -17.89
CA PHE A 6 -3.44 7.57 -16.84
C PHE A 6 -4.64 6.80 -17.37
N GLN A 7 -5.07 5.83 -16.59
CA GLN A 7 -6.30 5.08 -16.80
C GLN A 7 -7.30 5.45 -15.70
N ARG A 8 -8.56 5.66 -16.07
CA ARG A 8 -9.66 5.86 -15.11
C ARG A 8 -10.18 4.54 -14.59
N ILE A 9 -10.53 4.51 -13.31
CA ILE A 9 -11.31 3.44 -12.68
C ILE A 9 -12.65 4.06 -12.24
N PRO A 10 -13.69 4.06 -13.10
CA PRO A 10 -14.94 4.74 -12.80
C PRO A 10 -15.65 4.22 -11.55
N SER A 11 -15.56 2.91 -11.28
CA SER A 11 -16.20 2.27 -10.12
C SER A 11 -15.67 2.75 -8.77
N LEU A 12 -14.43 3.26 -8.73
CA LEU A 12 -13.80 3.81 -7.53
C LEU A 12 -13.59 5.33 -7.63
N GLN A 13 -13.90 5.92 -8.78
CA GLN A 13 -13.68 7.33 -9.09
C GLN A 13 -12.21 7.77 -8.92
N ILE A 14 -11.26 6.88 -9.23
CA ILE A 14 -9.82 7.15 -9.14
C ILE A 14 -9.15 7.04 -10.51
N ILE A 15 -7.89 7.47 -10.57
CA ILE A 15 -6.99 7.27 -11.71
C ILE A 15 -5.76 6.47 -11.30
N ILE A 16 -5.25 5.65 -12.22
CA ILE A 16 -4.05 4.84 -12.06
C ILE A 16 -3.00 5.31 -13.07
N CYS A 17 -1.78 5.51 -12.61
CA CYS A 17 -0.64 5.72 -13.50
C CYS A 17 -0.29 4.40 -14.20
N ARG A 18 -0.33 4.38 -15.54
CA ARG A 18 -0.05 3.17 -16.33
C ARG A 18 1.38 2.66 -16.17
N CYS A 19 2.34 3.56 -15.93
CA CYS A 19 3.75 3.20 -15.76
C CYS A 19 4.05 2.75 -14.33
N CYS A 20 3.55 3.48 -13.33
CA CYS A 20 3.85 3.19 -11.93
C CYS A 20 2.94 2.16 -11.25
N LYS A 21 1.79 1.83 -11.87
CA LYS A 21 0.85 0.81 -11.38
C LYS A 21 0.23 1.12 -10.01
N TYR A 22 0.12 2.40 -9.65
CA TYR A 22 -0.56 2.86 -8.42
C TYR A 22 -1.49 4.05 -8.69
N GLY A 23 -2.41 4.27 -7.74
CA GLY A 23 -3.37 5.37 -7.78
C GLY A 23 -2.70 6.73 -7.53
N VAL A 24 -3.05 7.73 -8.33
CA VAL A 24 -2.54 9.10 -8.20
C VAL A 24 -3.72 10.04 -8.05
N HIS A 25 -3.68 10.97 -7.11
CA HIS A 25 -4.77 11.93 -6.98
C HIS A 25 -4.70 12.97 -8.13
N PRO A 26 -5.84 13.47 -8.69
CA PRO A 26 -5.82 14.47 -9.77
C PRO A 26 -4.95 15.70 -9.49
N LYS A 27 -5.00 16.23 -8.26
CA LYS A 27 -4.17 17.38 -7.82
C LYS A 27 -2.66 17.08 -7.84
N GLU A 28 -2.27 15.81 -7.81
CA GLU A 28 -0.87 15.37 -7.78
C GLU A 28 -0.33 14.96 -9.16
N VAL A 29 -1.16 14.93 -10.20
CA VAL A 29 -0.78 14.46 -11.55
C VAL A 29 0.46 15.18 -12.08
N ALA A 30 0.47 16.51 -12.07
CA ALA A 30 1.59 17.28 -12.61
C ALA A 30 2.89 17.03 -11.84
N ALA A 31 2.82 16.97 -10.50
CA ALA A 31 3.95 16.69 -9.64
C ALA A 31 4.47 15.24 -9.85
N HIS A 32 3.55 14.27 -9.94
CA HIS A 32 3.87 12.88 -10.21
C HIS A 32 4.58 12.71 -11.56
N LEU A 33 4.04 13.29 -12.64
CA LEU A 33 4.66 13.23 -13.97
C LEU A 33 6.05 13.86 -13.99
N ARG A 34 6.23 15.00 -13.32
CA ARG A 34 7.53 15.67 -13.23
C ARG A 34 8.57 14.83 -12.48
N VAL A 35 8.18 14.25 -11.34
CA VAL A 35 9.13 13.58 -10.42
C VAL A 35 9.38 12.13 -10.81
N LYS A 36 8.35 11.40 -11.25
CA LYS A 36 8.44 9.96 -11.54
C LYS A 36 8.74 9.65 -13.00
N HIS A 37 8.38 10.56 -13.91
CA HIS A 37 8.50 10.34 -15.35
C HIS A 37 9.33 11.42 -16.07
N SER A 38 9.83 12.42 -15.34
CA SER A 38 10.67 13.51 -15.88
C SER A 38 10.05 14.24 -17.08
N ILE A 39 8.72 14.32 -17.12
CA ILE A 39 7.98 14.98 -18.20
C ILE A 39 8.14 16.50 -18.10
N LYS A 40 8.12 17.19 -19.25
CA LYS A 40 8.28 18.64 -19.33
C LYS A 40 7.14 19.36 -18.58
N PRO A 41 7.41 20.46 -17.86
CA PRO A 41 6.40 21.15 -17.06
C PRO A 41 5.12 21.53 -17.82
N GLN A 42 5.25 22.03 -19.06
CA GLN A 42 4.10 22.44 -19.87
C GLN A 42 3.17 21.25 -20.19
N GLU A 43 3.75 20.11 -20.54
CA GLU A 43 3.00 18.88 -20.81
C GLU A 43 2.35 18.37 -19.52
N CYS A 44 3.08 18.34 -18.40
CA CYS A 44 2.51 17.97 -17.09
C CYS A 44 1.25 18.78 -16.74
N THR A 45 1.29 20.10 -16.95
CA THR A 45 0.14 20.98 -16.70
C THR A 45 -1.03 20.65 -17.62
N GLN A 46 -0.78 20.47 -18.93
CA GLN A 46 -1.83 20.10 -19.89
C GLN A 46 -2.50 18.77 -19.52
N VAL A 47 -1.72 17.76 -19.12
CA VAL A 47 -2.27 16.47 -18.67
C VAL A 47 -3.10 16.63 -17.40
N ALA A 48 -2.62 17.42 -16.44
CA ALA A 48 -3.35 17.66 -15.18
C ALA A 48 -4.67 18.39 -15.44
N GLU A 49 -4.68 19.43 -16.28
CA GLU A 49 -5.89 20.17 -16.67
C GLU A 49 -6.90 19.25 -17.37
N ALA A 50 -6.44 18.41 -18.31
CA ALA A 50 -7.30 17.46 -18.99
C ALA A 50 -7.94 16.44 -18.02
N ILE A 51 -7.19 15.98 -17.01
CA ILE A 51 -7.69 15.04 -15.99
C ILE A 51 -8.66 15.70 -15.01
N GLN A 52 -8.49 16.99 -14.71
CA GLN A 52 -9.45 17.72 -13.86
C GLN A 52 -10.84 17.80 -14.51
N GLN A 53 -10.91 17.78 -15.85
CA GLN A 53 -12.16 17.78 -16.60
C GLN A 53 -12.77 16.38 -16.78
N TRP A 54 -12.15 15.33 -16.21
CA TRP A 54 -12.69 13.97 -16.35
C TRP A 54 -13.90 13.74 -15.44
N ASP A 55 -15.01 13.35 -16.05
CA ASP A 55 -16.15 12.80 -15.32
C ASP A 55 -15.77 11.52 -14.56
N ASN A 56 -16.46 11.30 -13.44
CA ASN A 56 -16.29 10.13 -12.57
C ASN A 56 -14.87 9.99 -12.03
N VAL A 57 -14.21 11.10 -11.74
CA VAL A 57 -12.96 11.15 -10.98
C VAL A 57 -13.15 12.08 -9.80
N MET A 58 -12.93 11.55 -8.60
CA MET A 58 -13.10 12.30 -7.37
C MET A 58 -11.97 13.33 -7.23
N GLN A 59 -12.34 14.60 -7.10
CA GLN A 59 -11.39 15.71 -6.99
C GLN A 59 -11.01 16.03 -5.53
N GLU A 60 -11.82 15.56 -4.58
CA GLU A 60 -11.58 15.71 -3.15
C GLU A 60 -10.99 14.42 -2.58
N PRO A 61 -9.73 14.43 -2.10
CA PRO A 61 -9.04 13.21 -1.66
C PRO A 61 -9.82 12.42 -0.60
N HIS A 62 -10.46 13.12 0.33
CA HIS A 62 -11.18 12.52 1.45
C HIS A 62 -12.51 11.88 1.06
N ALA A 63 -13.05 12.24 -0.11
CA ALA A 63 -14.30 11.70 -0.61
C ALA A 63 -14.10 10.37 -1.37
N VAL A 64 -12.86 9.99 -1.69
CA VAL A 64 -12.54 8.71 -2.32
C VAL A 64 -12.86 7.57 -1.37
N GLN A 65 -13.82 6.72 -1.74
CA GLN A 65 -14.17 5.51 -1.00
C GLN A 65 -13.51 4.31 -1.66
N ILE A 66 -12.41 3.82 -1.08
CA ILE A 66 -11.80 2.55 -1.51
C ILE A 66 -12.29 1.44 -0.59
N PRO A 67 -12.99 0.42 -1.12
CA PRO A 67 -13.44 -0.69 -0.30
C PRO A 67 -12.24 -1.50 0.21
N ARG A 68 -12.39 -2.11 1.38
CA ARG A 68 -11.34 -2.95 1.98
C ARG A 68 -10.99 -4.16 1.12
N MET A 69 -11.97 -4.69 0.40
CA MET A 69 -11.80 -5.80 -0.54
C MET A 69 -12.40 -5.43 -1.89
N LEU A 70 -11.71 -5.82 -2.95
CA LEU A 70 -12.19 -5.68 -4.32
C LEU A 70 -12.59 -7.06 -4.83
N GLN A 71 -13.79 -7.17 -5.41
CA GLN A 71 -14.26 -8.42 -6.01
C GLN A 71 -13.44 -8.80 -7.24
N ASN A 72 -12.95 -7.79 -7.98
CA ASN A 72 -12.17 -7.97 -9.18
C ASN A 72 -10.86 -7.19 -9.09
N PRO A 73 -9.75 -7.73 -9.63
CA PRO A 73 -8.51 -7.00 -9.82
C PRO A 73 -8.71 -5.64 -10.50
N LEU A 74 -7.99 -4.62 -10.05
CA LEU A 74 -7.97 -3.34 -10.75
C LEU A 74 -7.15 -3.48 -12.04
N PRO A 75 -7.67 -2.98 -13.18
CA PRO A 75 -6.93 -3.05 -14.43
C PRO A 75 -5.67 -2.19 -14.31
N GLY A 76 -4.55 -2.74 -14.82
CA GLY A 76 -3.27 -2.05 -14.80
C GLY A 76 -2.56 -2.04 -13.44
N ILE A 77 -3.02 -2.78 -12.44
CA ILE A 77 -2.25 -3.11 -11.23
C ILE A 77 -1.76 -4.56 -11.34
N GLU A 78 -0.50 -4.78 -10.99
CA GLU A 78 0.08 -6.13 -10.97
C GLU A 78 -0.49 -6.97 -9.83
N LEU A 79 -0.81 -8.22 -10.13
CA LEU A 79 -1.28 -9.18 -9.13
C LEU A 79 -0.11 -10.03 -8.66
N TYR A 80 0.04 -10.11 -7.35
CA TYR A 80 1.03 -10.97 -6.71
C TYR A 80 0.33 -12.17 -6.08
N MET A 81 0.79 -13.38 -6.42
CA MET A 81 0.21 -14.63 -5.94
C MET A 81 0.79 -15.11 -4.61
N ASN A 82 1.85 -14.45 -4.12
CA ASN A 82 2.55 -14.78 -2.88
C ASN A 82 2.13 -13.88 -1.70
N GLY A 83 0.91 -13.35 -1.72
CA GLY A 83 0.38 -12.55 -0.62
C GLY A 83 0.20 -13.38 0.65
N MET A 84 0.64 -12.83 1.79
CA MET A 84 0.40 -13.37 3.13
C MET A 84 -0.43 -12.37 3.91
N GLN A 85 -1.56 -12.81 4.47
CA GLN A 85 -2.37 -12.02 5.38
C GLN A 85 -1.98 -12.32 6.83
N CYS A 86 -1.96 -11.29 7.68
CA CYS A 86 -1.80 -11.47 9.11
C CYS A 86 -2.94 -12.32 9.69
N GLN A 87 -2.61 -13.21 10.63
CA GLN A 87 -3.57 -14.11 11.29
C GLN A 87 -3.55 -13.96 12.82
N GLN A 88 -2.85 -12.94 13.36
CA GLN A 88 -2.77 -12.73 14.82
C GLN A 88 -4.08 -12.20 15.42
N ASP A 89 -4.86 -11.47 14.64
CA ASP A 89 -6.20 -11.00 15.00
C ASP A 89 -7.04 -10.93 13.71
N PRO A 90 -7.63 -12.04 13.26
CA PRO A 90 -8.31 -12.09 11.96
C PRO A 90 -9.52 -11.16 11.85
N GLU A 91 -10.14 -10.78 12.97
CA GLU A 91 -11.32 -9.91 12.99
C GLU A 91 -10.94 -8.43 12.77
N HIS A 92 -9.80 -7.99 13.33
CA HIS A 92 -9.42 -6.57 13.32
C HIS A 92 -8.15 -6.28 12.51
N CYS A 93 -7.34 -7.29 12.17
CA CYS A 93 -6.10 -7.14 11.42
C CYS A 93 -6.16 -7.80 10.05
N GLN A 94 -6.33 -6.95 9.03
CA GLN A 94 -6.38 -7.36 7.61
C GLN A 94 -5.09 -7.01 6.87
N TYR A 95 -3.96 -6.87 7.59
CA TYR A 95 -2.69 -6.51 6.98
C TYR A 95 -2.20 -7.62 6.03
N ILE A 96 -1.83 -7.26 4.80
CA ILE A 96 -1.33 -8.17 3.77
C ILE A 96 0.04 -7.69 3.29
N THR A 97 0.95 -8.62 3.04
CA THR A 97 2.27 -8.35 2.45
C THR A 97 2.78 -9.57 1.69
N THR A 98 3.61 -9.36 0.67
CA THR A 98 4.29 -10.44 -0.07
C THR A 98 5.61 -10.88 0.58
N HIS A 99 6.11 -10.11 1.56
CA HIS A 99 7.40 -10.37 2.21
C HIS A 99 7.25 -10.67 3.71
N ILE A 100 7.85 -11.78 4.16
CA ILE A 100 7.83 -12.20 5.57
C ILE A 100 8.54 -11.20 6.50
N LYS A 101 9.57 -10.49 6.01
CA LYS A 101 10.25 -9.44 6.79
C LYS A 101 9.27 -8.32 7.17
N SER A 102 8.44 -7.89 6.22
CA SER A 102 7.40 -6.90 6.46
C SER A 102 6.33 -7.44 7.41
N MET A 103 5.98 -8.72 7.30
CA MET A 103 5.00 -9.35 8.21
C MET A 103 5.51 -9.41 9.65
N ARG A 104 6.78 -9.80 9.87
CA ARG A 104 7.39 -9.80 11.21
C ARG A 104 7.45 -8.41 11.83
N LYS A 105 7.81 -7.40 11.02
CA LYS A 105 7.78 -6.00 11.46
C LYS A 105 6.36 -5.59 11.86
N HIS A 106 5.37 -5.95 11.06
CA HIS A 106 3.97 -5.71 11.37
C HIS A 106 3.55 -6.41 12.69
N TRP A 107 3.89 -7.68 12.89
CA TRP A 107 3.61 -8.39 14.15
C TRP A 107 4.25 -7.71 15.37
N GLN A 108 5.50 -7.25 15.25
CA GLN A 108 6.18 -6.52 16.32
C GLN A 108 5.47 -5.19 16.66
N GLN A 109 5.11 -4.41 15.64
CA GLN A 109 4.61 -3.05 15.82
C GLN A 109 3.12 -3.00 16.17
N VAL A 110 2.31 -3.91 15.62
CA VAL A 110 0.84 -3.90 15.76
C VAL A 110 0.38 -4.91 16.81
N HIS A 111 1.03 -6.07 16.90
CA HIS A 111 0.62 -7.15 17.80
C HIS A 111 1.57 -7.35 19.00
N GLY A 112 2.58 -6.48 19.16
CA GLY A 112 3.57 -6.62 20.23
C GLY A 112 4.36 -7.93 20.18
N TRP A 113 4.38 -8.62 19.04
CA TRP A 113 5.05 -9.89 18.90
C TRP A 113 6.55 -9.70 19.07
N THR A 114 7.12 -10.31 20.10
CA THR A 114 8.55 -10.37 20.30
C THR A 114 9.06 -11.72 19.81
N GLN A 115 10.14 -11.69 19.05
CA GLN A 115 10.90 -12.91 18.78
C GLN A 115 11.69 -13.22 20.07
N HIS A 116 11.06 -13.75 21.12
CA HIS A 116 11.80 -14.06 22.34
C HIS A 116 12.94 -15.04 22.01
N ARG A 117 14.17 -14.56 22.21
CA ARG A 117 15.29 -15.41 22.63
C ARG A 117 15.12 -15.63 24.12
N HIS A 118 14.40 -16.67 24.51
CA HIS A 118 14.83 -17.38 25.72
C HIS A 118 15.91 -18.36 25.28
N SER A 119 17.08 -17.84 24.91
CA SER A 119 18.28 -18.59 25.28
C SER A 119 18.25 -18.59 26.80
N GLY A 120 18.00 -19.74 27.41
CA GLY A 120 17.83 -19.89 28.86
C GLY A 120 19.00 -19.28 29.63
N PHE A 121 18.90 -18.00 29.94
CA PHE A 121 19.81 -17.34 30.85
C PHE A 121 19.30 -17.64 32.24
N VAL A 122 19.59 -18.85 32.68
CA VAL A 122 19.52 -19.21 34.09
C VAL A 122 20.52 -18.31 34.79
N SER A 123 20.05 -17.45 35.68
CA SER A 123 20.92 -16.61 36.48
C SER A 123 21.92 -17.48 37.25
N ARG A 124 23.09 -16.94 37.63
CA ARG A 124 24.07 -17.70 38.43
C ARG A 124 23.44 -18.25 39.72
N GLN A 125 22.52 -17.48 40.32
CA GLN A 125 21.76 -17.85 41.50
C GLN A 125 20.90 -19.12 41.29
N GLU A 126 20.22 -19.23 40.14
CA GLU A 126 19.38 -20.39 39.83
C GLU A 126 20.21 -21.64 39.47
N ARG A 127 21.43 -21.48 38.94
CA ARG A 127 22.37 -22.61 38.74
C ARG A 127 22.88 -23.20 40.06
N GLU A 128 23.09 -22.35 41.05
CA GLU A 128 23.60 -22.76 42.37
C GLU A 128 22.51 -23.45 43.23
N GLN A 129 21.22 -23.14 42.99
CA GLN A 129 20.09 -23.78 43.70
C GLN A 129 19.64 -25.12 43.09
N GLY A 130 19.91 -25.39 41.81
CA GLY A 130 19.55 -26.65 41.14
C GLY A 130 20.55 -27.80 41.32
N MET A 131 21.63 -27.60 42.08
CA MET A 131 22.67 -28.59 42.38
C MET A 131 22.69 -29.03 43.86
N ALA A 132 21.67 -28.66 44.64
CA ALA A 132 21.48 -29.07 46.03
C ALA A 132 20.47 -30.21 46.15
#